data_AF-A0A532F2X3-F1
#
_entry.id   AF-A0A532F2X3-F1
#
_cell.length_a   1.000
_cell.length_b   1.000
_cell.length_c   1.000
_cell.angle_alpha   90.00
_cell.angle_beta   90.00
_cell.angle_gamma   90.00
#
_symmetry.space_group_name_H-M   'P 1'
#
loop_
_entity.id
_entity.type
_entity.pdbx_description
1 polymer ?
#
loop_
_entity_poly.entity_id
_entity_poly.type
_entity_poly.pdbx_seq_one_letter_code
_entity_poly.pdbx_strand_id
1 'polypeptide(L)'
;MPSSTLDDLLEAYTRVGVRNRAILDAFALIAQLFHQHGIAFIVLKGADVISRLYGVQGARPLSDVDLLVRESDVPAIDRLLRSLGFTPQIDGNPSYASSERDLVLDLITTIWYLDEQRLDELWKRAPTRRVGGTTISCLDTADLVIYLTAYAVVHRGALSAAFVQDMKLLIEKEAPAWPAVIVRTKQALLQVPLYHGLHHVRKTVPIVPIPDTVLASLAPVNMRELMLAWLLSRLVTPDPLPEVGHLLLFLTQPGTTKLTWLKQRLYPSTTFLSYRYGLVGQTMPGRMRLSRWYHLTEAVLLLSGRVLRRLIRLPRPRL
;
A
#
# COMPACT_ATOMS: atom_id res chain seq x y z
N MET A 1 12.11 -19.85 -19.23
CA MET A 1 12.51 -19.87 -17.81
C MET A 1 13.89 -20.52 -17.80
N PRO A 2 14.98 -19.87 -17.34
CA PRO A 2 16.17 -20.66 -17.03
C PRO A 2 15.74 -21.70 -16.01
N SER A 3 16.17 -22.96 -16.16
CA SER A 3 15.89 -23.98 -15.15
C SER A 3 16.64 -23.61 -13.88
N SER A 4 15.99 -22.86 -12.99
CA SER A 4 16.48 -22.66 -11.64
C SER A 4 16.62 -24.05 -11.02
N THR A 5 17.83 -24.40 -10.62
CA THR A 5 18.07 -25.65 -9.89
C THR A 5 17.37 -25.56 -8.53
N LEU A 6 17.16 -26.70 -7.88
CA LEU A 6 16.63 -26.70 -6.52
C LEU A 6 17.53 -25.89 -5.57
N ASP A 7 18.85 -25.94 -5.79
CA ASP A 7 19.84 -25.20 -5.02
C ASP A 7 19.69 -23.69 -5.21
N ASP A 8 19.46 -23.21 -6.45
CA ASP A 8 19.20 -21.79 -6.72
C ASP A 8 17.96 -21.27 -5.98
N LEU A 9 16.90 -22.08 -5.96
CA LEU A 9 15.65 -21.74 -5.27
C LEU A 9 15.84 -21.72 -3.75
N LEU A 10 16.58 -22.70 -3.21
CA LEU A 10 16.89 -22.76 -1.79
C LEU A 10 17.78 -21.58 -1.36
N GLU A 11 18.77 -21.21 -2.16
CA GLU A 11 19.63 -20.07 -1.90
C GLU A 11 18.83 -18.76 -1.92
N ALA A 12 17.96 -18.56 -2.93
CA ALA A 12 17.09 -17.40 -3.02
C ALA A 12 16.13 -17.31 -1.82
N TYR A 13 15.48 -18.42 -1.48
CA TYR A 13 14.60 -18.51 -0.31
C TYR A 13 15.35 -18.19 0.99
N THR A 14 16.55 -18.76 1.18
CA THR A 14 17.36 -18.56 2.39
C THR A 14 17.76 -17.09 2.54
N ARG A 15 18.21 -16.47 1.44
CA ARG A 15 18.57 -15.04 1.40
C ARG A 15 17.40 -14.14 1.80
N VAL A 16 16.21 -14.42 1.27
CA VAL A 16 14.99 -13.68 1.65
C VAL A 16 14.64 -13.94 3.12
N GLY A 17 14.75 -15.18 3.60
CA GLY A 17 14.45 -15.55 4.98
C GLY A 17 15.35 -14.84 5.99
N VAL A 18 16.67 -14.82 5.72
CA VAL A 18 17.66 -14.13 6.57
C VAL A 18 17.37 -12.63 6.60
N ARG A 19 17.13 -12.01 5.44
CA ARG A 19 16.82 -10.58 5.36
C ARG A 19 15.54 -10.22 6.10
N ASN A 20 14.47 -10.99 5.87
CA ASN A 20 13.19 -10.76 6.53
C ASN A 20 13.31 -10.88 8.04
N ARG A 21 14.09 -11.86 8.54
CA ARG A 21 14.36 -11.98 9.97
C ARG A 21 15.07 -10.75 10.52
N ALA A 22 16.13 -10.29 9.86
CA ALA A 22 16.85 -9.09 10.27
C ALA A 22 15.93 -7.86 10.34
N ILE A 23 15.09 -7.64 9.34
CA ILE A 23 14.11 -6.54 9.31
C ILE A 23 13.11 -6.66 10.46
N LEU A 24 12.53 -7.84 10.68
CA LEU A 24 11.52 -8.07 11.71
C LEU A 24 12.11 -7.95 13.13
N ASP A 25 13.33 -8.43 13.36
CA ASP A 25 14.03 -8.31 14.64
C ASP A 25 14.40 -6.85 14.93
N ALA A 26 14.93 -6.13 13.92
CA ALA A 26 15.19 -4.70 14.05
C ALA A 26 13.91 -3.91 14.32
N PHE A 27 12.83 -4.21 13.61
CA PHE A 27 11.53 -3.58 13.84
C PHE A 27 10.97 -3.90 15.24
N ALA A 28 11.14 -5.13 15.74
CA ALA A 28 10.67 -5.51 17.07
C ALA A 28 11.30 -4.64 18.18
N LEU A 29 12.57 -4.23 18.03
CA LEU A 29 13.24 -3.30 18.94
C LEU A 29 12.65 -1.89 18.84
N ILE A 30 12.38 -1.40 17.63
CA ILE A 30 11.75 -0.08 17.43
C ILE A 30 10.33 -0.06 18.00
N ALA A 31 9.55 -1.12 17.80
CA ALA A 31 8.21 -1.28 18.36
C ALA A 31 8.22 -1.24 19.91
N GLN A 32 9.20 -1.87 20.55
CA GLN A 32 9.38 -1.77 22.00
C GLN A 32 9.69 -0.34 22.45
N LEU A 33 10.55 0.37 21.72
CA LEU A 33 10.87 1.77 22.01
C LEU A 33 9.65 2.67 21.83
N PHE A 34 8.83 2.44 20.80
CA PHE A 34 7.58 3.16 20.59
C PHE A 34 6.63 2.97 21.77
N HIS A 35 6.47 1.73 22.25
CA HIS A 35 5.68 1.46 23.45
C HIS A 35 6.22 2.18 24.70
N GLN A 36 7.52 2.17 24.92
CA GLN A 36 8.14 2.87 26.06
C GLN A 36 7.91 4.39 26.02
N HIS A 37 7.77 4.96 24.83
CA HIS A 37 7.48 6.39 24.63
C HIS A 37 5.98 6.69 24.46
N GLY A 38 5.10 5.69 24.62
CA GLY A 38 3.66 5.87 24.46
C GLY A 38 3.21 6.17 23.03
N ILE A 39 4.03 5.86 22.02
CA ILE A 39 3.73 6.10 20.60
C ILE A 39 2.86 4.95 20.07
N ALA A 40 1.66 5.28 19.61
CA ALA A 40 0.75 4.31 19.00
C ALA A 40 1.04 4.12 17.51
N PHE A 41 1.04 2.86 17.04
CA PHE A 41 1.24 2.51 15.64
C PHE A 41 0.40 1.29 15.24
N ILE A 42 0.06 1.17 13.95
CA ILE A 42 -0.57 -0.01 13.33
C ILE A 42 0.28 -0.45 12.14
N VAL A 43 0.69 -1.72 12.11
CA VAL A 43 1.41 -2.31 10.97
C VAL A 43 0.43 -2.62 9.85
N LEU A 44 0.70 -2.11 8.63
CA LEU A 44 -0.28 -2.10 7.54
C LEU A 44 -0.19 -3.25 6.53
N LYS A 45 1.03 -3.63 6.12
CA LYS A 45 1.24 -4.58 5.01
C LYS A 45 2.28 -5.66 5.31
N GLY A 46 3.40 -5.66 4.60
CA GLY A 46 4.30 -6.80 4.47
C GLY A 46 4.75 -7.41 5.80
N ALA A 47 5.10 -6.58 6.77
CA ALA A 47 5.55 -7.07 8.08
C ALA A 47 4.45 -7.83 8.86
N ASP A 48 3.20 -7.33 8.84
CA ASP A 48 2.05 -8.04 9.42
C ASP A 48 1.70 -9.27 8.59
N VAL A 49 1.58 -9.13 7.27
CA VAL A 49 1.23 -10.21 6.34
C VAL A 49 2.18 -11.41 6.47
N ILE A 50 3.51 -11.18 6.48
CA ILE A 50 4.50 -12.25 6.65
C ILE A 50 4.33 -12.90 8.02
N SER A 51 4.31 -12.11 9.09
CA SER A 51 4.28 -12.63 10.46
C SER A 51 2.98 -13.37 10.79
N ARG A 52 1.85 -12.90 10.23
CA ARG A 52 0.51 -13.43 10.48
C ARG A 52 0.20 -14.65 9.62
N LEU A 53 0.56 -14.62 8.33
CA LEU A 53 0.03 -15.55 7.34
C LEU A 53 1.07 -16.54 6.81
N TYR A 54 2.34 -16.19 6.79
CA TYR A 54 3.38 -17.05 6.24
C TYR A 54 3.99 -17.91 7.35
N GLY A 55 3.96 -19.24 7.16
CA GLY A 55 4.67 -20.15 8.06
C GLY A 55 6.19 -20.15 7.86
N VAL A 56 6.64 -19.56 6.75
CA VAL A 56 8.03 -19.53 6.29
C VAL A 56 8.41 -18.13 5.85
N GLN A 57 9.40 -17.53 6.51
CA GLN A 57 9.79 -16.13 6.26
C GLN A 57 10.47 -15.93 4.90
N GLY A 58 11.04 -16.96 4.27
CA GLY A 58 11.73 -16.82 2.97
C GLY A 58 10.82 -16.73 1.74
N ALA A 59 9.51 -16.93 1.90
CA ALA A 59 8.58 -17.06 0.78
C ALA A 59 8.05 -15.73 0.22
N ARG A 60 8.29 -14.60 0.91
CA ARG A 60 7.80 -13.28 0.51
C ARG A 60 8.84 -12.22 0.90
N PRO A 61 9.53 -11.56 -0.04
CA PRO A 61 10.47 -10.50 0.29
C PRO A 61 9.82 -9.35 1.07
N LEU A 62 10.54 -8.83 2.06
CA LEU A 62 10.22 -7.63 2.81
C LEU A 62 11.29 -6.57 2.53
N SER A 63 10.87 -5.36 2.19
CA SER A 63 11.76 -4.22 1.90
C SER A 63 11.68 -3.11 2.94
N ASP A 64 10.53 -2.99 3.57
CA ASP A 64 10.06 -1.84 4.33
C ASP A 64 9.01 -2.29 5.36
N VAL A 65 8.82 -1.47 6.39
CA VAL A 65 7.74 -1.62 7.36
C VAL A 65 6.86 -0.38 7.36
N ASP A 66 5.63 -0.53 6.86
CA ASP A 66 4.62 0.54 6.83
C ASP A 66 3.86 0.61 8.14
N LEU A 67 3.90 1.79 8.75
CA LEU A 67 3.28 2.08 10.03
C LEU A 67 2.26 3.19 9.85
N LEU A 68 1.00 2.89 10.14
CA LEU A 68 0.03 3.94 10.41
C LEU A 68 0.30 4.50 11.81
N VAL A 69 0.58 5.79 11.90
CA VAL A 69 0.89 6.52 13.14
C VAL A 69 -0.03 7.73 13.29
N ARG A 70 -0.17 8.24 14.52
CA ARG A 70 -0.89 9.51 14.73
C ARG A 70 -0.04 10.66 14.21
N GLU A 71 -0.67 11.59 13.49
CA GLU A 71 0.03 12.77 12.95
C GLU A 71 0.69 13.60 14.06
N SER A 72 0.05 13.67 15.24
CA SER A 72 0.59 14.32 16.44
C SER A 72 1.92 13.74 16.92
N ASP A 73 2.17 12.46 16.64
CA ASP A 73 3.33 11.74 17.16
C ASP A 73 4.52 11.80 16.20
N VAL A 74 4.31 12.23 14.94
CA VAL A 74 5.37 12.30 13.92
C VAL A 74 6.60 13.09 14.39
N PRO A 75 6.48 14.26 15.05
CA PRO A 75 7.66 14.96 15.57
C PRO A 75 8.40 14.20 16.68
N ALA A 76 7.69 13.42 17.50
CA ALA A 76 8.30 12.59 18.53
C ALA A 76 9.01 11.38 17.90
N ILE A 77 8.38 10.75 16.92
CA ILE A 77 8.96 9.65 16.12
C ILE A 77 10.21 10.13 15.39
N ASP A 78 10.18 11.29 14.74
CA ASP A 78 11.35 11.85 14.03
C ASP A 78 12.56 12.02 14.96
N ARG A 79 12.35 12.62 16.15
CA ARG A 79 13.42 12.78 17.15
C ARG A 79 13.97 11.45 17.63
N LEU A 80 13.08 10.49 17.91
CA LEU A 80 13.46 9.16 18.39
C LEU A 80 14.23 8.38 17.32
N LEU A 81 13.73 8.33 16.08
CA LEU A 81 14.39 7.59 15.01
C LEU A 81 15.76 8.19 14.68
N ARG A 82 15.90 9.53 14.65
CA ARG A 82 17.19 10.19 14.45
C ARG A 82 18.20 9.89 15.56
N SER A 83 17.77 9.86 16.83
CA SER A 83 18.68 9.52 17.94
C SER A 83 19.16 8.06 17.86
N LEU A 84 18.41 7.20 17.17
CA LEU A 84 18.77 5.80 16.88
C LEU A 84 19.57 5.63 15.58
N GLY A 85 19.99 6.72 14.95
CA GLY A 85 20.80 6.71 13.72
C GLY A 85 20.01 6.53 12.42
N PHE A 86 18.67 6.65 12.46
CA PHE A 86 17.89 6.67 11.22
C PHE A 86 18.04 8.00 10.49
N THR A 87 18.10 7.91 9.17
CA THR A 87 18.13 9.06 8.29
C THR A 87 16.77 9.24 7.63
N PRO A 88 16.19 10.45 7.67
CA PRO A 88 14.96 10.72 6.92
C PRO A 88 15.24 10.56 5.42
N GLN A 89 14.36 9.84 4.75
CA GLN A 89 14.38 9.67 3.31
C GLN A 89 13.40 10.62 2.66
N ILE A 90 13.81 11.17 1.52
CA ILE A 90 13.00 12.14 0.80
C ILE A 90 12.01 11.38 -0.10
N ASP A 91 10.87 10.92 0.44
CA ASP A 91 9.91 10.12 -0.34
C ASP A 91 8.43 10.38 -0.02
N GLY A 92 7.92 11.57 -0.33
CA GLY A 92 6.48 11.86 -0.30
C GLY A 92 5.86 11.87 1.09
N ASN A 93 5.69 10.69 1.69
CA ASN A 93 5.43 10.47 3.12
C ASN A 93 6.74 10.49 3.93
N PRO A 94 6.67 10.67 5.26
CA PRO A 94 7.86 10.52 6.09
C PRO A 94 8.37 9.08 6.05
N SER A 95 9.61 8.90 5.57
CA SER A 95 10.29 7.61 5.52
C SER A 95 11.64 7.72 6.23
N TYR A 96 12.07 6.65 6.89
CA TYR A 96 13.29 6.62 7.70
C TYR A 96 14.07 5.34 7.41
N ALA A 97 15.34 5.49 7.02
CA ALA A 97 16.21 4.36 6.73
C ALA A 97 17.41 4.31 7.67
N SER A 98 17.76 3.11 8.14
CA SER A 98 18.99 2.82 8.85
C SER A 98 19.75 1.73 8.11
N SER A 99 20.90 2.09 7.53
CA SER A 99 21.81 1.14 6.87
C SER A 99 22.40 0.14 7.86
N GLU A 100 22.72 0.59 9.07
CA GLU A 100 23.23 -0.27 10.15
C GLU A 100 22.25 -1.38 10.56
N ARG A 101 20.95 -1.12 10.42
CA ARG A 101 19.87 -2.04 10.81
C ARG A 101 19.20 -2.74 9.63
N ASP A 102 19.59 -2.44 8.40
CA ASP A 102 18.88 -2.82 7.15
C ASP A 102 17.35 -2.64 7.28
N LEU A 103 16.91 -1.53 7.87
CA LEU A 103 15.50 -1.26 8.16
C LEU A 103 15.06 0.06 7.53
N VAL A 104 13.96 0.00 6.79
CA VAL A 104 13.23 1.16 6.28
C VAL A 104 11.85 1.19 6.92
N LEU A 105 11.49 2.33 7.50
CA LEU A 105 10.19 2.59 8.12
C LEU A 105 9.47 3.66 7.31
N ASP A 106 8.27 3.33 6.84
CA ASP A 106 7.39 4.29 6.16
C ASP A 106 6.27 4.68 7.10
N LEU A 107 6.16 5.97 7.41
CA LEU A 107 5.12 6.51 8.28
C LEU A 107 3.95 7.01 7.44
N ILE A 108 2.80 6.42 7.68
CA ILE A 108 1.52 6.78 7.10
C ILE A 108 0.72 7.47 8.20
N THR A 109 0.17 8.66 7.95
CA THR A 109 -0.72 9.34 8.90
C THR A 109 -2.18 9.24 8.50
N THR A 110 -2.45 8.99 7.21
CA THR A 110 -3.80 8.93 6.65
C THR A 110 -3.91 7.80 5.61
N ILE A 111 -5.10 7.23 5.50
CA ILE A 111 -5.43 6.27 4.44
C ILE A 111 -6.32 6.99 3.43
N TRP A 112 -5.90 7.08 2.17
CA TRP A 112 -6.46 8.01 1.18
C TRP A 112 -7.95 7.84 0.88
N TYR A 113 -8.54 6.70 1.23
CA TYR A 113 -9.96 6.39 1.03
C TYR A 113 -10.79 6.46 2.31
N LEU A 114 -10.19 6.84 3.45
CA LEU A 114 -10.87 7.03 4.73
C LEU A 114 -10.93 8.53 5.05
N ASP A 115 -12.05 8.94 5.64
CA ASP A 115 -12.13 10.23 6.33
C ASP A 115 -11.66 10.07 7.78
N GLU A 116 -11.58 11.19 8.50
CA GLU A 116 -11.12 11.23 9.88
C GLU A 116 -11.92 10.30 10.81
N GLN A 117 -13.25 10.32 10.70
CA GLN A 117 -14.12 9.45 11.51
C GLN A 117 -13.81 7.97 11.28
N ARG A 118 -13.74 7.51 10.01
CA ARG A 118 -13.48 6.10 9.71
C ARG A 118 -12.04 5.69 10.02
N LEU A 119 -11.09 6.62 9.92
CA LEU A 119 -9.72 6.39 10.35
C LEU A 119 -9.66 6.18 11.87
N ASP A 120 -10.40 6.98 12.65
CA ASP A 120 -10.52 6.79 14.09
C ASP A 120 -11.21 5.47 14.46
N GLU A 121 -12.26 5.09 13.74
CA GLU A 121 -12.91 3.79 13.92
C GLU A 121 -11.95 2.63 13.60
N LEU A 122 -11.09 2.78 12.59
CA LEU A 122 -10.05 1.80 12.26
C LEU A 122 -9.03 1.68 13.41
N TRP A 123 -8.58 2.81 13.97
CA TRP A 123 -7.70 2.81 15.14
C TRP A 123 -8.32 2.09 16.34
N LYS A 124 -9.60 2.35 16.63
CA LYS A 124 -10.31 1.78 17.79
C LYS A 124 -10.47 0.25 17.72
N ARG A 125 -10.61 -0.30 16.51
CA ARG A 125 -10.85 -1.74 16.30
C ARG A 125 -9.60 -2.54 15.91
N ALA A 126 -8.45 -1.88 15.75
CA ALA A 126 -7.21 -2.52 15.36
C ALA A 126 -6.79 -3.56 16.42
N PRO A 127 -6.78 -4.87 16.10
CA PRO A 127 -6.36 -5.88 17.06
C PRO A 127 -4.87 -5.79 17.35
N THR A 128 -4.50 -6.24 18.54
CA THR A 128 -3.11 -6.48 18.92
C THR A 128 -2.73 -7.93 18.65
N ARG A 129 -1.51 -8.15 18.17
CA ARG A 129 -0.93 -9.48 17.92
C ARG A 129 0.47 -9.55 18.49
N ARG A 130 0.88 -10.73 18.91
CA ARG A 130 2.25 -10.98 19.37
C ARG A 130 3.09 -11.49 18.22
N VAL A 131 4.18 -10.79 17.92
CA VAL A 131 5.18 -11.19 16.92
C VAL A 131 6.49 -11.37 17.65
N GLY A 132 6.89 -12.62 17.85
CA GLY A 132 8.02 -12.99 18.71
C GLY A 132 7.83 -12.48 20.15
N GLY A 133 8.75 -11.63 20.61
CA GLY A 133 8.73 -11.03 21.95
C GLY A 133 7.92 -9.73 22.07
N THR A 134 7.42 -9.18 20.97
CA THR A 134 6.83 -7.84 20.94
C THR A 134 5.35 -7.91 20.54
N THR A 135 4.53 -7.07 21.17
CA THR A 135 3.13 -6.85 20.77
C THR A 135 3.10 -5.78 19.69
N ILE A 136 2.28 -5.95 18.67
CA ILE A 136 2.04 -4.93 17.64
C ILE A 136 0.53 -4.78 17.41
N SER A 137 0.07 -3.57 17.09
CA SER A 137 -1.27 -3.39 16.55
C SER A 137 -1.22 -3.53 15.02
N CYS A 138 -2.31 -4.01 14.44
CA CYS A 138 -2.38 -4.37 13.04
C CYS A 138 -3.81 -4.19 12.52
N LEU A 139 -4.00 -4.22 11.20
CA LEU A 139 -5.34 -4.15 10.63
C LEU A 139 -6.13 -5.43 11.00
N ASP A 140 -7.42 -5.25 11.29
CA ASP A 140 -8.32 -6.39 11.37
C ASP A 140 -8.42 -7.09 10.01
N THR A 141 -8.90 -8.33 9.97
CA THR A 141 -8.91 -9.12 8.74
C THR A 141 -9.70 -8.47 7.61
N ALA A 142 -10.81 -7.79 7.92
CA ALA A 142 -11.64 -7.14 6.91
C ALA A 142 -10.96 -5.87 6.35
N ASP A 143 -10.35 -5.06 7.21
CA ASP A 143 -9.59 -3.87 6.82
C ASP A 143 -8.33 -4.25 6.05
N LEU A 144 -7.66 -5.35 6.41
CA LEU A 144 -6.48 -5.83 5.68
C LEU A 144 -6.84 -6.29 4.26
N VAL A 145 -7.96 -7.01 4.07
CA VAL A 145 -8.49 -7.37 2.74
C VAL A 145 -8.72 -6.11 1.90
N ILE A 146 -9.38 -5.10 2.48
CA ILE A 146 -9.67 -3.84 1.79
C ILE A 146 -8.37 -3.11 1.45
N TYR A 147 -7.47 -2.97 2.43
CA TYR A 147 -6.22 -2.24 2.29
C TYR A 147 -5.30 -2.85 1.24
N LEU A 148 -5.04 -4.17 1.30
CA LEU A 148 -4.19 -4.84 0.32
C LEU A 148 -4.76 -4.75 -1.09
N THR A 149 -6.08 -4.89 -1.24
CA THR A 149 -6.73 -4.80 -2.55
C THR A 149 -6.71 -3.38 -3.09
N ALA A 150 -7.04 -2.39 -2.28
CA ALA A 150 -6.98 -0.98 -2.66
C ALA A 150 -5.54 -0.55 -2.99
N TYR A 151 -4.56 -1.02 -2.22
CA TYR A 151 -3.14 -0.77 -2.48
C TYR A 151 -2.70 -1.38 -3.82
N ALA A 152 -3.02 -2.64 -4.09
CA ALA A 152 -2.65 -3.30 -5.34
C ALA A 152 -3.34 -2.66 -6.55
N VAL A 153 -4.67 -2.49 -6.48
CA VAL A 153 -5.48 -2.03 -7.61
C VAL A 153 -5.35 -0.54 -7.86
N VAL A 154 -5.42 0.29 -6.81
CA VAL A 154 -5.47 1.74 -6.95
C VAL A 154 -4.07 2.36 -6.81
N HIS A 155 -3.34 2.02 -5.75
CA HIS A 155 -2.07 2.70 -5.46
C HIS A 155 -0.93 2.21 -6.37
N ARG A 156 -0.81 0.89 -6.57
CA ARG A 156 0.21 0.29 -7.45
C ARG A 156 -0.28 0.14 -8.89
N GLY A 157 -1.58 -0.04 -9.10
CA GLY A 157 -2.14 -0.32 -10.42
C GLY A 157 -1.66 -1.65 -11.00
N ALA A 158 -1.37 -2.64 -10.14
CA ALA A 158 -0.84 -3.93 -10.57
C ALA A 158 -1.31 -5.07 -9.67
N LEU A 159 -1.66 -6.20 -10.29
CA LEU A 159 -2.07 -7.43 -9.62
C LEU A 159 -0.95 -8.46 -9.73
N SER A 160 0.03 -8.33 -8.86
CA SER A 160 1.21 -9.19 -8.85
C SER A 160 0.89 -10.59 -8.31
N ALA A 161 1.74 -11.57 -8.61
CA ALA A 161 1.64 -12.90 -8.02
C ALA A 161 1.73 -12.86 -6.48
N ALA A 162 2.54 -11.94 -5.92
CA ALA A 162 2.62 -11.72 -4.48
C ALA A 162 1.29 -11.24 -3.89
N PHE A 163 0.57 -10.33 -4.55
CA PHE A 163 -0.77 -9.92 -4.12
C PHE A 163 -1.75 -11.10 -4.11
N VAL A 164 -1.76 -11.93 -5.16
CA VAL A 164 -2.62 -13.11 -5.23
C VAL A 164 -2.32 -14.09 -4.10
N GLN A 165 -1.04 -14.31 -3.80
CA GLN A 165 -0.61 -15.19 -2.73
C GLN A 165 -0.96 -14.64 -1.34
N ASP A 166 -0.73 -13.33 -1.10
CA ASP A 166 -1.11 -12.64 0.14
C ASP A 166 -2.62 -12.79 0.40
N MET A 167 -3.44 -12.52 -0.62
CA MET A 167 -4.90 -12.64 -0.53
C MET A 167 -5.37 -14.08 -0.32
N LYS A 168 -4.78 -15.05 -1.04
CA LYS A 168 -5.07 -16.47 -0.85
C LYS A 168 -4.88 -16.86 0.62
N LEU A 169 -3.68 -16.60 1.17
CA LEU A 169 -3.34 -16.99 2.53
C LEU A 169 -4.21 -16.26 3.55
N LEU A 170 -4.50 -14.98 3.33
CA LEU A 170 -5.38 -14.19 4.21
C LEU A 170 -6.78 -14.80 4.26
N ILE A 171 -7.35 -15.15 3.11
CA ILE A 171 -8.70 -15.70 3.02
C ILE A 171 -8.76 -17.12 3.62
N GLU A 172 -7.77 -17.97 3.32
CA GLU A 172 -7.73 -19.36 3.80
C GLU A 172 -7.51 -19.46 5.32
N LYS A 173 -6.68 -18.59 5.90
CA LYS A 173 -6.26 -18.70 7.30
C LYS A 173 -7.07 -17.88 8.27
N GLU A 174 -7.56 -16.72 7.86
CA GLU A 174 -8.23 -15.78 8.77
C GLU A 174 -9.74 -15.66 8.49
N ALA A 175 -10.26 -16.33 7.45
CA ALA A 175 -11.68 -16.39 7.09
C ALA A 175 -12.40 -15.04 7.25
N PRO A 176 -12.16 -14.07 6.33
CA PRO A 176 -12.64 -12.71 6.48
C PRO A 176 -14.14 -12.63 6.76
N ALA A 177 -14.54 -11.77 7.69
CA ALA A 177 -15.94 -11.43 7.92
C ALA A 177 -16.48 -10.65 6.72
N TRP A 178 -16.92 -11.37 5.69
CA TRP A 178 -17.36 -10.81 4.42
C TRP A 178 -18.43 -9.71 4.53
N PRO A 179 -19.42 -9.78 5.45
CA PRO A 179 -20.35 -8.66 5.66
C PRO A 179 -19.64 -7.36 6.05
N ALA A 180 -18.63 -7.42 6.93
CA ALA A 180 -17.84 -6.25 7.30
C ALA A 180 -17.01 -5.73 6.11
N VAL A 181 -16.42 -6.62 5.31
CA VAL A 181 -15.69 -6.25 4.09
C VAL A 181 -16.60 -5.48 3.13
N ILE A 182 -17.81 -5.98 2.88
CA ILE A 182 -18.78 -5.34 1.97
C ILE A 182 -19.20 -3.97 2.51
N VAL A 183 -19.61 -3.87 3.77
CA VAL A 183 -20.09 -2.61 4.36
C VAL A 183 -19.01 -1.55 4.32
N ARG A 184 -17.79 -1.86 4.78
CA ARG A 184 -16.68 -0.90 4.85
C ARG A 184 -16.18 -0.50 3.47
N THR A 185 -16.18 -1.44 2.50
CA THR A 185 -15.83 -1.13 1.11
C THR A 185 -16.82 -0.16 0.48
N LYS A 186 -18.13 -0.36 0.70
CA LYS A 186 -19.17 0.53 0.20
C LYS A 186 -19.07 1.93 0.82
N GLN A 187 -18.82 2.00 2.13
CA GLN A 187 -18.57 3.27 2.82
C GLN A 187 -17.36 4.00 2.23
N ALA A 188 -16.28 3.28 1.92
CA ALA A 188 -15.07 3.83 1.31
C ALA A 188 -15.17 4.09 -0.21
N LEU A 189 -16.32 3.79 -0.85
CA LEU A 189 -16.52 3.91 -2.31
C LEU A 189 -15.52 3.09 -3.14
N LEU A 190 -15.09 1.93 -2.61
CA LEU A 190 -14.08 1.06 -3.21
C LEU A 190 -14.66 -0.22 -3.86
N GLN A 191 -15.96 -0.27 -4.15
CA GLN A 191 -16.65 -1.47 -4.65
C GLN A 191 -15.98 -2.02 -5.91
N VAL A 192 -15.77 -1.17 -6.91
CA VAL A 192 -15.20 -1.57 -8.20
C VAL A 192 -13.73 -2.00 -8.08
N PRO A 193 -12.83 -1.26 -7.38
CA PRO A 193 -11.49 -1.76 -7.09
C PRO A 193 -11.47 -3.10 -6.36
N LEU A 194 -12.34 -3.27 -5.35
CA LEU A 194 -12.38 -4.50 -4.56
C LEU A 194 -12.90 -5.69 -5.38
N TYR A 195 -13.96 -5.48 -6.14
CA TYR A 195 -14.47 -6.46 -7.11
C TYR A 195 -13.37 -6.87 -8.10
N HIS A 196 -12.67 -5.91 -8.68
CA HIS A 196 -11.61 -6.18 -9.66
C HIS A 196 -10.47 -7.03 -9.07
N GLY A 197 -9.99 -6.68 -7.87
CA GLY A 197 -8.95 -7.44 -7.18
C GLY A 197 -9.38 -8.85 -6.77
N LEU A 198 -10.55 -8.98 -6.11
CA LEU A 198 -11.05 -10.28 -5.66
C LEU A 198 -11.43 -11.20 -6.83
N HIS A 199 -12.02 -10.65 -7.89
CA HIS A 199 -12.31 -11.40 -9.11
C HIS A 199 -11.02 -11.93 -9.76
N HIS A 200 -9.94 -11.14 -9.77
CA HIS A 200 -8.64 -11.60 -10.26
C HIS A 200 -8.06 -12.73 -9.40
N VAL A 201 -8.15 -12.65 -8.07
CA VAL A 201 -7.73 -13.73 -7.16
C VAL A 201 -8.53 -15.00 -7.46
N ARG A 202 -9.86 -14.91 -7.54
CA ARG A 202 -10.73 -16.05 -7.86
C ARG A 202 -10.39 -16.67 -9.23
N LYS A 203 -10.10 -15.86 -10.24
CA LYS A 203 -9.72 -16.34 -11.57
C LYS A 203 -8.36 -17.05 -11.57
N THR A 204 -7.42 -16.56 -10.76
CA THR A 204 -6.04 -17.07 -10.74
C THR A 204 -5.92 -18.33 -9.86
N VAL A 205 -6.66 -18.37 -8.75
CA VAL A 205 -6.68 -19.49 -7.81
C VAL A 205 -8.15 -19.83 -7.48
N PRO A 206 -8.81 -20.65 -8.31
CA PRO A 206 -10.24 -20.94 -8.17
C PRO A 206 -10.65 -21.56 -6.84
N ILE A 207 -9.73 -22.23 -6.14
CA ILE A 207 -9.98 -22.89 -4.86
C ILE A 207 -10.16 -21.92 -3.68
N VAL A 208 -9.76 -20.65 -3.81
CA VAL A 208 -9.87 -19.67 -2.72
C VAL A 208 -11.35 -19.40 -2.40
N PRO A 209 -11.79 -19.54 -1.13
CA PRO A 209 -13.20 -19.43 -0.76
C PRO A 209 -13.66 -17.97 -0.68
N ILE A 210 -13.96 -17.36 -1.84
CA ILE A 210 -14.57 -16.02 -1.97
C ILE A 210 -16.06 -16.18 -2.33
N PRO A 211 -17.02 -16.03 -1.41
CA PRO A 211 -18.42 -16.31 -1.71
C PRO A 211 -18.94 -15.51 -2.92
N ASP A 212 -19.74 -16.14 -3.78
CA ASP A 212 -20.28 -15.47 -4.98
C ASP A 212 -21.15 -14.27 -4.62
N THR A 213 -21.82 -14.34 -3.46
CA THR A 213 -22.59 -13.23 -2.89
C THR A 213 -21.74 -11.99 -2.61
N VAL A 214 -20.44 -12.16 -2.28
CA VAL A 214 -19.50 -11.05 -2.08
C VAL A 214 -19.16 -10.39 -3.40
N LEU A 215 -18.79 -11.18 -4.41
CA LEU A 215 -18.49 -10.65 -5.74
C LEU A 215 -19.71 -9.96 -6.35
N ALA A 216 -20.90 -10.56 -6.24
CA ALA A 216 -22.14 -9.96 -6.69
C ALA A 216 -22.45 -8.65 -5.96
N SER A 217 -22.21 -8.57 -4.65
CA SER A 217 -22.45 -7.37 -3.84
C SER A 217 -21.52 -6.19 -4.14
N LEU A 218 -20.36 -6.47 -4.75
CA LEU A 218 -19.32 -5.49 -5.11
C LEU A 218 -19.28 -5.21 -6.62
N ALA A 219 -19.99 -5.99 -7.42
CA ALA A 219 -20.02 -5.87 -8.88
C ALA A 219 -20.48 -4.46 -9.31
N PRO A 220 -19.93 -3.93 -10.42
CA PRO A 220 -20.35 -2.65 -10.96
C PRO A 220 -21.83 -2.70 -11.38
N VAL A 221 -22.64 -1.76 -10.91
CA VAL A 221 -24.10 -1.73 -11.20
C VAL A 221 -24.54 -0.61 -12.13
N ASN A 222 -23.81 0.51 -12.17
CA ASN A 222 -24.16 1.68 -12.96
C ASN A 222 -23.11 1.95 -14.05
N MET A 223 -23.45 2.79 -15.03
CA MET A 223 -22.57 3.10 -16.17
C MET A 223 -21.19 3.59 -15.73
N ARG A 224 -21.11 4.44 -14.70
CA ARG A 224 -19.84 4.96 -14.19
C ARG A 224 -18.96 3.85 -13.62
N GLU A 225 -19.55 2.94 -12.85
CA GLU A 225 -18.85 1.78 -12.30
C GLU A 225 -18.43 0.79 -13.37
N LEU A 226 -19.28 0.55 -14.37
CA LEU A 226 -18.95 -0.30 -15.53
C LEU A 226 -17.78 0.28 -16.32
N MET A 227 -17.77 1.60 -16.56
CA MET A 227 -16.64 2.28 -17.20
C MET A 227 -15.35 2.16 -16.37
N LEU A 228 -15.44 2.33 -15.05
CA LEU A 228 -14.28 2.15 -14.17
C LEU A 228 -13.79 0.70 -14.18
N ALA A 229 -14.68 -0.28 -14.12
CA ALA A 229 -14.33 -1.70 -14.17
C ALA A 229 -13.65 -2.05 -15.50
N TRP A 230 -14.17 -1.54 -16.61
CA TRP A 230 -13.54 -1.67 -17.92
C TRP A 230 -12.14 -1.04 -17.93
N LEU A 231 -11.99 0.16 -17.37
CA LEU A 231 -10.68 0.84 -17.29
C LEU A 231 -9.68 0.03 -16.46
N LEU A 232 -10.08 -0.45 -15.28
CA LEU A 232 -9.23 -1.28 -14.42
C LEU A 232 -8.83 -2.57 -15.14
N SER A 233 -9.75 -3.22 -15.87
CA SER A 233 -9.44 -4.45 -16.62
C SER A 233 -8.35 -4.27 -17.69
N ARG A 234 -8.15 -3.03 -18.16
CA ARG A 234 -7.13 -2.68 -19.15
C ARG A 234 -5.84 -2.18 -18.52
N LEU A 235 -5.94 -1.42 -17.44
CA LEU A 235 -4.81 -0.71 -16.84
C LEU A 235 -4.14 -1.47 -15.69
N VAL A 236 -4.92 -2.25 -14.93
CA VAL A 236 -4.47 -2.96 -13.74
C VAL A 236 -4.27 -4.42 -14.08
N THR A 237 -3.06 -4.77 -14.49
CA THR A 237 -2.71 -6.13 -14.91
C THR A 237 -1.45 -6.61 -14.17
N PRO A 238 -1.05 -7.89 -14.33
CA PRO A 238 0.23 -8.36 -13.79
C PRO A 238 1.46 -7.65 -14.39
N ASP A 239 1.31 -7.03 -15.57
CA ASP A 239 2.32 -6.19 -16.20
C ASP A 239 2.07 -4.72 -15.81
N PRO A 240 2.81 -4.17 -14.83
CA PRO A 240 2.52 -2.86 -14.25
C PRO A 240 2.77 -1.75 -15.28
N LEU A 241 1.83 -0.79 -15.34
CA LEU A 241 2.05 0.44 -16.07
C LEU A 241 2.66 1.48 -15.11
N PRO A 242 3.89 1.98 -15.38
CA PRO A 242 4.52 2.91 -14.45
C PRO A 242 3.66 4.16 -14.24
N GLU A 243 3.55 4.57 -12.96
CA GLU A 243 2.82 5.76 -12.49
C GLU A 243 1.29 5.73 -12.64
N VAL A 244 0.68 4.66 -13.16
CA VAL A 244 -0.78 4.58 -13.34
C VAL A 244 -1.57 4.75 -12.04
N GLY A 245 -0.97 4.40 -10.91
CA GLY A 245 -1.56 4.60 -9.59
C GLY A 245 -1.95 6.06 -9.32
N HIS A 246 -1.21 7.05 -9.85
CA HIS A 246 -1.58 8.47 -9.71
C HIS A 246 -2.90 8.79 -10.39
N LEU A 247 -3.13 8.25 -11.59
CA LEU A 247 -4.39 8.39 -12.30
C LEU A 247 -5.52 7.67 -11.55
N LEU A 248 -5.28 6.44 -11.10
CA LEU A 248 -6.28 5.65 -10.41
C LEU A 248 -6.68 6.29 -9.09
N LEU A 249 -5.72 6.76 -8.28
CA LEU A 249 -5.98 7.54 -7.07
C LEU A 249 -6.88 8.73 -7.37
N PHE A 250 -6.59 9.52 -8.41
CA PHE A 250 -7.43 10.65 -8.80
C PHE A 250 -8.87 10.23 -9.18
N LEU A 251 -9.02 9.14 -9.91
CA LEU A 251 -10.34 8.65 -10.36
C LEU A 251 -11.19 8.11 -9.20
N THR A 252 -10.56 7.42 -8.24
CA THR A 252 -11.24 6.77 -7.12
C THR A 252 -11.35 7.63 -5.86
N GLN A 253 -10.76 8.83 -5.84
CA GLN A 253 -10.94 9.78 -4.72
C GLN A 253 -12.42 10.19 -4.56
N PRO A 254 -12.92 10.29 -3.32
CA PRO A 254 -14.22 10.91 -3.03
C PRO A 254 -14.31 12.32 -3.60
N GLY A 255 -15.50 12.72 -4.08
CA GLY A 255 -15.68 13.97 -4.82
C GLY A 255 -15.30 15.25 -4.05
N THR A 256 -15.48 15.26 -2.72
CA THR A 256 -15.17 16.39 -1.84
C THR A 256 -13.67 16.62 -1.63
N THR A 257 -12.83 15.60 -1.87
CA THR A 257 -11.38 15.68 -1.64
C THR A 257 -10.59 15.90 -2.91
N LYS A 258 -11.19 15.77 -4.10
CA LYS A 258 -10.49 15.90 -5.40
C LYS A 258 -9.81 17.26 -5.58
N LEU A 259 -10.50 18.36 -5.24
CA LEU A 259 -9.96 19.71 -5.38
C LEU A 259 -8.82 19.96 -4.38
N THR A 260 -8.98 19.50 -3.14
CA THR A 260 -7.95 19.59 -2.10
C THR A 260 -6.72 18.76 -2.46
N TRP A 261 -6.91 17.53 -2.97
CA TRP A 261 -5.86 16.66 -3.45
C TRP A 261 -5.08 17.29 -4.63
N LEU A 262 -5.79 17.82 -5.63
CA LEU A 262 -5.19 18.55 -6.75
C LEU A 262 -4.41 19.77 -6.24
N LYS A 263 -4.99 20.55 -5.31
CA LYS A 263 -4.35 21.73 -4.73
C LYS A 263 -3.06 21.35 -3.99
N GLN A 264 -3.07 20.30 -3.17
CA GLN A 264 -1.86 19.83 -2.47
C GLN A 264 -0.79 19.31 -3.43
N ARG A 265 -1.18 18.68 -4.55
CA ARG A 265 -0.25 18.14 -5.55
C ARG A 265 0.39 19.25 -6.40
N LEU A 266 -0.41 20.23 -6.83
CA LEU A 266 -0.03 21.36 -7.69
C LEU A 266 0.62 22.52 -6.90
N TYR A 267 0.21 22.71 -5.65
CA TYR A 267 0.69 23.75 -4.74
C TYR A 267 1.03 23.15 -3.37
N PRO A 268 2.13 22.37 -3.27
CA PRO A 268 2.56 21.82 -2.00
C PRO A 268 2.90 22.92 -0.98
N SER A 269 2.68 22.60 0.30
CA SER A 269 3.02 23.48 1.43
C SER A 269 4.53 23.72 1.48
N THR A 270 4.95 24.81 2.13
CA THR A 270 6.37 25.11 2.36
C THR A 270 7.02 24.04 3.24
N THR A 271 6.29 23.44 4.18
CA THR A 271 6.73 22.28 4.96
C THR A 271 7.02 21.08 4.07
N PHE A 272 6.13 20.76 3.12
CA PHE A 272 6.37 19.69 2.15
C PHE A 272 7.57 20.00 1.25
N LEU A 273 7.70 21.25 0.77
CA LEU A 273 8.84 21.65 -0.07
C LEU A 273 10.17 21.58 0.68
N SER A 274 10.18 22.00 1.95
CA SER A 274 11.33 21.90 2.85
C SER A 274 11.72 20.44 3.10
N TYR A 275 10.72 19.58 3.33
CA TYR A 275 10.95 18.14 3.52
C TYR A 275 11.44 17.47 2.22
N ARG A 276 10.84 17.79 1.06
CA ARG A 276 11.14 17.16 -0.24
C ARG A 276 12.41 17.69 -0.91
N TYR A 277 12.76 18.96 -0.72
CA TYR A 277 13.85 19.63 -1.45
C TYR A 277 14.90 20.25 -0.51
N GLY A 278 14.82 19.97 0.80
CA GLY A 278 15.77 20.45 1.81
C GLY A 278 15.85 21.98 1.87
N LEU A 279 17.07 22.48 2.08
CA LEU A 279 17.39 23.91 2.13
C LEU A 279 16.94 24.69 0.89
N VAL A 280 16.93 24.06 -0.29
CA VAL A 280 16.51 24.72 -1.54
C VAL A 280 14.99 24.91 -1.59
N GLY A 281 14.23 24.00 -0.99
CA GLY A 281 12.79 24.12 -0.82
C GLY A 281 12.39 25.27 0.13
N GLN A 282 13.25 25.59 1.09
CA GLN A 282 13.07 26.71 2.03
C GLN A 282 13.45 28.06 1.41
N THR A 283 14.54 28.11 0.65
CA THR A 283 15.09 29.37 0.10
C THR A 283 14.46 29.80 -1.23
N MET A 284 13.97 28.86 -2.05
CA MET A 284 13.41 29.15 -3.38
C MET A 284 12.09 28.42 -3.67
N PRO A 285 11.03 28.62 -2.87
CA PRO A 285 9.77 27.88 -3.00
C PRO A 285 9.06 28.13 -4.34
N GLY A 286 9.16 29.34 -4.91
CA GLY A 286 8.54 29.68 -6.21
C GLY A 286 9.16 28.92 -7.38
N ARG A 287 10.49 28.83 -7.44
CA ARG A 287 11.22 28.10 -8.48
C ARG A 287 10.96 26.60 -8.41
N MET A 288 10.89 26.04 -7.19
CA MET A 288 10.55 24.62 -6.99
C MET A 288 9.12 24.29 -7.40
N ARG A 289 8.17 25.19 -7.15
CA ARG A 289 6.81 25.05 -7.66
C ARG A 289 6.81 25.02 -9.19
N LEU A 290 7.48 25.97 -9.87
CA LEU A 290 7.49 26.02 -11.33
C LEU A 290 8.16 24.78 -11.97
N SER A 291 9.32 24.35 -11.46
CA SER A 291 9.98 23.12 -11.91
C SER A 291 9.09 21.90 -11.70
N ARG A 292 8.38 21.82 -10.58
CA ARG A 292 7.41 20.75 -10.32
C ARG A 292 6.26 20.75 -11.33
N TRP A 293 5.75 21.92 -11.73
CA TRP A 293 4.74 22.02 -12.78
C TRP A 293 5.23 21.42 -14.10
N TYR A 294 6.45 21.75 -14.52
CA TYR A 294 7.06 21.17 -15.73
C TYR A 294 7.21 19.64 -15.64
N HIS A 295 7.73 19.12 -14.54
CA HIS A 295 7.86 17.66 -14.36
C HIS A 295 6.50 16.94 -14.26
N LEU A 296 5.50 17.58 -13.65
CA LEU A 296 4.15 17.02 -13.56
C LEU A 296 3.47 16.99 -14.94
N THR A 297 3.60 18.03 -15.76
CA THR A 297 3.02 18.05 -17.11
C THR A 297 3.69 17.01 -18.00
N GLU A 298 5.02 16.88 -17.94
CA GLU A 298 5.76 15.83 -18.64
C GLU A 298 5.31 14.42 -18.21
N ALA A 299 5.23 14.17 -16.90
CA ALA A 299 4.77 12.89 -16.36
C ALA A 299 3.33 12.57 -16.79
N VAL A 300 2.43 13.56 -16.79
CA VAL A 300 1.04 13.40 -17.24
C VAL A 300 0.98 13.07 -18.73
N LEU A 301 1.77 13.73 -19.58
CA LEU A 301 1.82 13.44 -21.02
C LEU A 301 2.34 12.02 -21.29
N LEU A 302 3.44 11.64 -20.63
CA LEU A 302 4.01 10.28 -20.73
C LEU A 302 3.00 9.22 -20.26
N LEU A 303 2.38 9.44 -19.11
CA LEU A 303 1.36 8.53 -18.58
C LEU A 303 0.16 8.43 -19.52
N SER A 304 -0.33 9.55 -20.06
CA SER A 304 -1.45 9.59 -21.00
C SER A 304 -1.13 8.78 -22.27
N GLY A 305 0.09 8.92 -22.81
CA GLY A 305 0.54 8.12 -23.95
C GLY A 305 0.63 6.62 -23.62
N ARG A 306 1.16 6.25 -22.44
CA ARG A 306 1.22 4.86 -21.97
C ARG A 306 -0.18 4.25 -21.80
N VAL A 307 -1.09 4.99 -21.19
CA VAL A 307 -2.50 4.61 -21.00
C VAL A 307 -3.19 4.42 -22.34
N LEU A 308 -3.10 5.39 -23.26
CA LEU A 308 -3.73 5.30 -24.58
C LEU A 308 -3.25 4.08 -25.36
N ARG A 309 -1.93 3.83 -25.37
CA ARG A 309 -1.36 2.63 -26.01
C ARG A 309 -1.91 1.33 -25.39
N ARG A 310 -2.07 1.29 -24.06
CA ARG A 310 -2.62 0.12 -23.36
C ARG A 310 -4.10 -0.09 -23.66
N LEU A 311 -4.88 0.98 -23.79
CA LEU A 311 -6.30 0.93 -24.12
C LEU A 311 -6.55 0.46 -25.55
N ILE A 312 -5.71 0.89 -26.50
CA ILE A 312 -5.83 0.52 -27.93
C ILE A 312 -5.32 -0.90 -28.21
N ARG A 313 -4.35 -1.40 -27.43
CA ARG A 313 -3.87 -2.78 -27.58
C ARG A 313 -4.99 -3.77 -27.22
N LEU A 314 -5.43 -4.55 -28.22
CA LEU A 314 -6.29 -5.70 -28.01
C LEU A 314 -5.63 -6.66 -27.00
N PRO A 315 -6.41 -7.29 -26.11
CA PRO A 315 -5.85 -8.25 -25.18
C PRO A 315 -5.32 -9.41 -26.00
N ARG A 316 -4.00 -9.66 -25.95
CA ARG A 316 -3.43 -10.85 -26.58
C ARG A 316 -4.07 -12.07 -25.90
N PRO A 317 -4.68 -13.01 -26.63
CA PRO A 317 -5.04 -14.29 -26.05
C PRO A 317 -3.75 -14.92 -25.49
N ARG A 318 -3.78 -15.32 -24.22
CA ARG A 318 -2.71 -16.14 -23.66
C ARG A 318 -2.88 -17.52 -24.30
N LEU A 319 -1.93 -17.90 -25.16
CA LEU A 319 -1.69 -19.29 -25.55
C LEU A 319 -1.22 -20.08 -24.33
#